data_AF-A0A7C6LYC6-F1
#
_entry.id   AF-A0A7C6LYC6-F1
#
_cell.length_a   1.000
_cell.length_b   1.000
_cell.length_c   1.000
_cell.angle_alpha   90.00
_cell.angle_beta   90.00
_cell.angle_gamma   90.00
#
_symmetry.space_group_name_H-M   'P 1'
#
loop_
_entity.id
_entity.type
_entity.pdbx_description
1 polymer ?
#
loop_
_entity_poly.entity_id
_entity_poly.type
_entity_poly.pdbx_seq_one_letter_code
_entity_poly.pdbx_strand_id
1 'polypeptide(L)'
;MDCGYINQERKKGLGYLTEMTTDTENGIVLGVDCYPANHRESDIILKHIEKIEKDTGLKINNLALDAGYDVGAVHRGLELMGITGYISCIDFSNAVLKRATRYLPEKDCFECAGGKYLNFVKLIYKKTTQNYYRLYRMPKEERKSCLSCPFFKKCAFSHGESRINAVPSIRLFIGIDKGMKRRHIRL
;
A
#
# COMPACT_ATOMS: atom_id res chain seq x y z
N MET A 1 -14.50 -24.72 -11.15
CA MET A 1 -13.34 -23.92 -10.73
C MET A 1 -12.21 -24.89 -10.46
N ASP A 2 -11.04 -24.66 -11.01
CA ASP A 2 -9.86 -25.49 -10.74
C ASP A 2 -9.14 -24.98 -9.49
N CYS A 3 -8.52 -25.89 -8.73
CA CYS A 3 -7.83 -25.58 -7.48
C CYS A 3 -6.63 -24.63 -7.65
N GLY A 4 -5.89 -24.72 -8.75
CA GLY A 4 -4.67 -23.91 -8.92
C GLY A 4 -3.55 -24.33 -7.96
N TYR A 5 -2.31 -24.00 -8.34
CA TYR A 5 -1.11 -24.47 -7.66
C TYR A 5 -0.38 -23.33 -6.97
N ILE A 6 -0.12 -23.45 -5.67
CA ILE A 6 0.74 -22.54 -4.92
C ILE A 6 2.19 -23.04 -5.02
N ASN A 7 3.12 -22.13 -5.34
CA ASN A 7 4.55 -22.39 -5.28
C ASN A 7 5.25 -21.28 -4.47
N GLN A 8 5.05 -21.30 -3.16
CA GLN A 8 5.74 -20.42 -2.21
C GLN A 8 6.77 -21.22 -1.41
N GLU A 9 7.72 -20.55 -0.77
CA GLU A 9 8.81 -21.21 -0.02
C GLU A 9 8.27 -22.16 1.07
N ARG A 10 7.23 -21.75 1.79
CA ARG A 10 6.62 -22.51 2.90
C ARG A 10 5.32 -23.24 2.55
N LYS A 11 4.76 -23.02 1.36
CA LYS A 11 3.46 -23.59 0.94
C LYS A 11 3.57 -24.03 -0.52
N LYS A 12 3.42 -25.32 -0.78
CA LYS A 12 3.42 -25.90 -2.13
C LYS A 12 2.30 -26.91 -2.27
N GLY A 13 1.56 -26.86 -3.37
CA GLY A 13 0.49 -27.82 -3.64
C GLY A 13 -0.74 -27.19 -4.29
N LEU A 14 -1.71 -28.05 -4.58
CA LEU A 14 -3.04 -27.65 -5.04
C LEU A 14 -3.91 -27.24 -3.85
N GLY A 15 -4.78 -26.25 -4.02
CA GLY A 15 -5.67 -25.83 -2.93
C GLY A 15 -6.82 -24.94 -3.41
N TYR A 16 -7.49 -24.27 -2.50
CA TYR A 16 -8.37 -23.14 -2.82
C TYR A 16 -8.08 -22.01 -1.84
N LEU A 17 -8.31 -20.79 -2.28
CA LEU A 17 -8.31 -19.60 -1.45
C LEU A 17 -9.75 -19.26 -1.09
N THR A 18 -10.07 -19.21 0.20
CA THR A 18 -11.39 -18.81 0.70
C THR A 18 -11.29 -17.41 1.29
N GLU A 19 -12.12 -16.50 0.78
CA GLU A 19 -12.33 -15.16 1.31
C GLU A 19 -13.69 -15.14 2.00
N MET A 20 -13.74 -14.68 3.26
CA MET A 20 -14.95 -14.71 4.05
C MET A 20 -15.06 -13.44 4.89
N THR A 21 -16.23 -12.80 4.82
CA THR A 21 -16.55 -11.64 5.64
C THR A 21 -17.63 -12.00 6.65
N THR A 22 -17.41 -11.62 7.90
CA THR A 22 -18.38 -11.77 8.98
C THR A 22 -18.77 -10.41 9.56
N ASP A 23 -20.02 -10.31 9.99
CA ASP A 23 -20.47 -9.24 10.86
C ASP A 23 -19.92 -9.47 12.27
N THR A 24 -19.12 -8.53 12.76
CA THR A 24 -18.50 -8.60 14.09
C THR A 24 -19.49 -8.37 15.23
N GLU A 25 -20.63 -7.74 14.97
CA GLU A 25 -21.64 -7.46 16.00
C GLU A 25 -22.51 -8.68 16.25
N ASN A 26 -23.02 -9.30 15.19
CA ASN A 26 -23.96 -10.42 15.28
C ASN A 26 -23.32 -11.80 15.06
N GLY A 27 -22.07 -11.86 14.61
CA GLY A 27 -21.37 -13.13 14.34
C GLY A 27 -21.88 -13.86 13.10
N ILE A 28 -22.49 -13.15 12.15
CA ILE A 28 -23.11 -13.73 10.95
C ILE A 28 -22.14 -13.66 9.77
N VAL A 29 -22.06 -14.73 8.97
CA VAL A 29 -21.32 -14.71 7.71
C VAL A 29 -22.10 -13.91 6.68
N LEU A 30 -21.52 -12.81 6.19
CA LEU A 30 -22.13 -11.94 5.18
C LEU A 30 -21.83 -12.40 3.75
N GLY A 31 -20.69 -13.05 3.55
CA GLY A 31 -20.31 -13.58 2.24
C GLY A 31 -19.10 -14.49 2.30
N VAL A 32 -19.05 -15.43 1.37
CA VAL A 32 -17.92 -16.34 1.15
C VAL A 32 -17.66 -16.41 -0.36
N ASP A 33 -16.43 -16.15 -0.76
CA ASP A 33 -15.96 -16.42 -2.11
C ASP A 33 -14.83 -17.46 -2.08
N CYS A 34 -14.76 -18.26 -3.13
CA CYS A 34 -13.74 -19.28 -3.32
C CYS A 34 -13.01 -19.02 -4.63
N TYR A 35 -11.68 -19.02 -4.57
CA TYR A 35 -10.79 -18.79 -5.71
C TYR A 35 -9.76 -19.91 -5.80
N PRO A 36 -9.15 -20.12 -6.98
CA PRO A 36 -7.95 -20.94 -7.07
C PRO A 36 -6.86 -20.41 -6.13
N ALA A 37 -6.06 -21.30 -5.56
CA ALA A 37 -5.10 -20.97 -4.51
C ALA A 37 -3.91 -20.10 -4.96
N ASN A 38 -3.70 -19.94 -6.27
CA ASN A 38 -2.67 -19.08 -6.84
C ASN A 38 -3.05 -17.59 -6.91
N HIS A 39 -4.24 -17.22 -6.41
CA HIS A 39 -4.64 -15.83 -6.20
C HIS A 39 -4.07 -15.28 -4.89
N ARG A 40 -4.03 -13.94 -4.79
CA ARG A 40 -3.69 -13.23 -3.55
C ARG A 40 -4.96 -12.67 -2.94
N GLU A 41 -5.09 -12.75 -1.63
CA GLU A 41 -6.23 -12.23 -0.85
C GLU A 41 -6.46 -10.72 -1.13
N SER A 42 -5.38 -9.96 -1.17
CA SER A 42 -5.42 -8.51 -1.44
C SER A 42 -5.96 -8.15 -2.83
N ASP A 43 -5.92 -9.07 -3.80
CA ASP A 43 -6.43 -8.83 -5.15
C ASP A 43 -7.96 -9.04 -5.23
N ILE A 44 -8.56 -9.75 -4.25
CA ILE A 44 -9.97 -10.17 -4.28
C ILE A 44 -10.88 -9.42 -3.32
N ILE A 45 -10.35 -8.92 -2.20
CA ILE A 45 -11.15 -8.33 -1.10
C ILE A 45 -12.11 -7.22 -1.54
N LEU A 46 -11.68 -6.29 -2.39
CA LEU A 46 -12.54 -5.15 -2.79
C LEU A 46 -13.76 -5.63 -3.59
N LYS A 47 -13.56 -6.61 -4.47
CA LYS A 47 -14.63 -7.21 -5.26
C LYS A 47 -15.55 -8.05 -4.39
N HIS A 48 -14.99 -8.76 -3.41
CA HIS A 48 -15.74 -9.52 -2.42
C HIS A 48 -16.72 -8.62 -1.64
N ILE A 49 -16.23 -7.47 -1.16
CA ILE A 49 -17.05 -6.48 -0.43
C ILE A 49 -18.11 -5.85 -1.33
N GLU A 50 -17.75 -5.44 -2.55
CA GLU A 50 -18.72 -4.89 -3.52
C GLU A 50 -19.85 -5.89 -3.81
N LYS A 51 -19.51 -7.18 -3.95
CA LYS A 51 -20.50 -8.25 -4.14
C LYS A 51 -21.41 -8.40 -2.93
N ILE A 52 -20.89 -8.39 -1.71
CA ILE A 52 -21.71 -8.47 -0.49
C ILE A 52 -22.69 -7.30 -0.42
N GLU A 53 -22.24 -6.07 -0.63
CA GLU A 53 -23.13 -4.89 -0.60
C GLU A 53 -24.24 -5.00 -1.66
N LYS A 54 -23.90 -5.47 -2.86
CA LYS A 54 -24.86 -5.67 -3.95
C LYS A 54 -25.88 -6.77 -3.63
N ASP A 55 -25.43 -7.91 -3.11
CA ASP A 55 -26.27 -9.09 -2.90
C ASP A 55 -27.16 -8.97 -1.66
N THR A 56 -26.69 -8.24 -0.63
CA THR A 56 -27.41 -8.09 0.65
C THR A 56 -28.13 -6.74 0.78
N GLY A 57 -27.73 -5.73 0.02
CA GLY A 57 -28.18 -4.34 0.19
C GLY A 57 -27.60 -3.65 1.43
N LEU A 58 -26.71 -4.31 2.17
CA LEU A 58 -26.03 -3.72 3.31
C LEU A 58 -24.96 -2.72 2.84
N LYS A 59 -24.80 -1.65 3.60
CA LYS A 59 -23.72 -0.69 3.40
C LYS A 59 -22.63 -0.93 4.45
N ILE A 60 -21.47 -1.40 4.00
CA ILE A 60 -20.31 -1.67 4.83
C ILE A 60 -19.56 -0.35 5.03
N ASN A 61 -19.50 0.15 6.27
CA ASN A 61 -18.81 1.42 6.56
C ASN A 61 -17.42 1.22 7.18
N ASN A 62 -17.21 0.08 7.84
CA ASN A 62 -15.98 -0.28 8.53
C ASN A 62 -15.59 -1.71 8.15
N LEU A 63 -14.29 -1.95 7.93
CA LEU A 63 -13.78 -3.27 7.57
C LEU A 63 -12.46 -3.53 8.30
N ALA A 64 -12.38 -4.64 9.04
CA ALA A 64 -11.15 -5.09 9.67
C ALA A 64 -10.47 -6.14 8.78
N LEU A 65 -9.17 -5.99 8.54
CA LEU A 65 -8.38 -6.89 7.69
C LEU A 65 -7.04 -7.23 8.34
N ASP A 66 -6.52 -8.43 8.03
CA ASP A 66 -5.20 -8.84 8.49
C ASP A 66 -4.06 -8.14 7.75
N ALA A 67 -2.83 -8.43 8.16
CA ALA A 67 -1.63 -7.78 7.62
C ALA A 67 -1.38 -8.08 6.14
N GLY A 68 -1.84 -9.23 5.62
CA GLY A 68 -1.74 -9.61 4.20
C GLY A 68 -2.47 -8.66 3.25
N TYR A 69 -3.41 -7.86 3.78
CA TYR A 69 -4.13 -6.83 3.04
C TYR A 69 -3.48 -5.45 3.11
N ASP A 70 -2.34 -5.27 3.81
CA ASP A 70 -1.62 -3.99 3.90
C ASP A 70 -0.88 -3.67 2.58
N VAL A 71 -1.67 -3.41 1.53
CA VAL A 71 -1.20 -3.04 0.20
C VAL A 71 -1.91 -1.77 -0.27
N GLY A 72 -1.20 -0.91 -1.00
CA GLY A 72 -1.71 0.42 -1.35
C GLY A 72 -2.97 0.38 -2.22
N ALA A 73 -3.16 -0.69 -3.00
CA ALA A 73 -4.36 -0.89 -3.82
C ALA A 73 -5.62 -1.11 -2.97
N VAL A 74 -5.55 -1.94 -1.93
CA VAL A 74 -6.66 -2.20 -1.00
C VAL A 74 -7.06 -0.91 -0.29
N HIS A 75 -6.09 -0.23 0.31
CA HIS A 75 -6.35 1.04 1.01
C HIS A 75 -6.98 2.11 0.11
N ARG A 76 -6.54 2.21 -1.14
CA ARG A 76 -7.16 3.12 -2.12
C ARG A 76 -8.56 2.67 -2.52
N GLY A 77 -8.78 1.37 -2.68
CA GLY A 77 -10.10 0.81 -2.96
C GLY A 77 -11.10 1.13 -1.87
N LEU A 78 -10.74 0.88 -0.60
CA LEU A 78 -11.58 1.20 0.56
C LEU A 78 -11.89 2.71 0.63
N GLU A 79 -10.90 3.58 0.40
CA GLU A 79 -11.13 5.03 0.32
C GLU A 79 -12.14 5.42 -0.76
N LEU A 80 -12.07 4.80 -1.95
CA LEU A 80 -12.99 5.07 -3.06
C LEU A 80 -14.40 4.54 -2.78
N MET A 81 -14.52 3.42 -2.07
CA MET A 81 -15.79 2.84 -1.62
C MET A 81 -16.37 3.59 -0.41
N GLY A 82 -15.61 4.49 0.21
CA GLY A 82 -16.04 5.21 1.42
C GLY A 82 -16.02 4.34 2.68
N ILE A 83 -15.21 3.28 2.69
CA ILE A 83 -15.07 2.32 3.78
C ILE A 83 -13.84 2.68 4.62
N THR A 84 -13.99 2.71 5.94
CA THR A 84 -12.88 2.85 6.88
C THR A 84 -12.24 1.48 7.12
N GLY A 85 -11.02 1.30 6.61
CA GLY A 85 -10.24 0.08 6.80
C GLY A 85 -9.38 0.08 8.07
N TYR A 86 -9.51 -0.95 8.90
CA TYR A 86 -8.64 -1.24 10.04
C TYR A 86 -7.73 -2.41 9.67
N ILE A 87 -6.54 -2.10 9.14
CA ILE A 87 -5.61 -3.11 8.61
C ILE A 87 -4.36 -3.17 9.48
N SER A 88 -3.97 -4.37 9.91
CA SER A 88 -2.70 -4.58 10.60
C SER A 88 -1.52 -4.15 9.73
N CYS A 89 -0.60 -3.35 10.27
CA CYS A 89 0.51 -2.82 9.49
C CYS A 89 1.62 -3.86 9.27
N ILE A 90 2.17 -3.94 8.06
CA ILE A 90 3.43 -4.64 7.78
C ILE A 90 4.58 -3.62 7.73
N ASP A 91 5.65 -3.90 8.47
CA ASP A 91 6.87 -3.11 8.39
C ASP A 91 7.61 -3.36 7.08
N PHE A 92 7.41 -2.45 6.12
CA PHE A 92 8.20 -2.47 4.90
C PHE A 92 9.59 -1.89 5.15
N SER A 93 10.63 -2.69 4.85
CA SER A 93 12.01 -2.22 4.85
C SER A 93 12.28 -1.26 3.67
N ASN A 94 11.88 0.01 3.80
CA ASN A 94 12.25 1.06 2.86
C ASN A 94 13.52 1.78 3.34
N ALA A 95 14.58 1.71 2.55
CA ALA A 95 15.87 2.33 2.89
C ALA A 95 15.76 3.85 3.12
N VAL A 96 14.83 4.52 2.43
CA VAL A 96 14.53 5.95 2.65
C VAL A 96 13.95 6.18 4.03
N LEU A 97 12.97 5.39 4.47
CA LEU A 97 12.37 5.55 5.80
C LEU A 97 13.40 5.32 6.92
N LYS A 98 14.38 4.45 6.70
CA LYS A 98 15.43 4.14 7.69
C LYS A 98 16.54 5.20 7.77
N ARG A 99 16.72 6.03 6.74
CA ARG A 99 17.91 6.89 6.60
C ARG A 99 17.60 8.35 6.28
N ALA A 100 16.35 8.68 5.98
CA ALA A 100 15.88 10.06 5.97
C ALA A 100 15.88 10.58 7.41
N THR A 101 16.15 11.87 7.58
CA THR A 101 16.11 12.52 8.89
C THR A 101 14.67 12.74 9.32
N ARG A 102 13.81 13.19 8.39
CA ARG A 102 12.36 13.32 8.60
C ARG A 102 11.61 13.34 7.29
N TYR A 103 10.30 13.13 7.38
CA TYR A 103 9.34 13.46 6.32
C TYR A 103 8.63 14.78 6.65
N LEU A 104 8.38 15.60 5.62
CA LEU A 104 7.69 16.88 5.71
C LEU A 104 6.31 16.77 5.03
N PRO A 105 5.21 16.65 5.80
CA PRO A 105 3.87 16.42 5.24
C PRO A 105 3.37 17.56 4.36
N GLU A 106 3.57 18.78 4.81
CA GLU A 106 3.25 20.04 4.11
C GLU A 106 3.76 20.08 2.67
N LYS A 107 4.95 19.51 2.43
CA LYS A 107 5.65 19.54 1.14
C LYS A 107 5.64 18.19 0.42
N ASP A 108 5.12 17.16 1.07
CA ASP A 108 5.20 15.77 0.63
C ASP A 108 6.63 15.39 0.18
N CYS A 109 7.60 15.54 1.08
CA CYS A 109 9.00 15.27 0.77
C CYS A 109 9.77 14.68 1.96
N PHE A 110 10.86 13.97 1.66
CA PHE A 110 11.82 13.52 2.67
C PHE A 110 13.01 14.46 2.72
N GLU A 111 13.49 14.75 3.92
CA GLU A 111 14.73 15.50 4.15
C GLU A 111 15.86 14.57 4.60
N CYS A 112 17.05 14.75 4.04
CA CYS A 112 18.25 14.03 4.48
C CYS A 112 19.10 14.88 5.43
N ALA A 113 20.07 14.24 6.09
CA ALA A 113 21.01 14.90 7.00
C ALA A 113 21.84 16.04 6.35
N GLY A 114 21.97 16.04 5.01
CA GLY A 114 22.61 17.11 4.26
C GLY A 114 21.69 18.28 3.88
N GLY A 115 20.45 18.33 4.39
CA GLY A 115 19.47 19.38 4.11
C GLY A 115 18.91 19.36 2.68
N LYS A 116 19.04 18.24 1.96
CA LYS A 116 18.44 18.05 0.62
C LYS A 116 17.12 17.33 0.71
N TYR A 117 16.30 17.47 -0.34
CA TYR A 117 14.95 16.94 -0.37
C TYR A 117 14.73 15.92 -1.49
N LEU A 118 14.01 14.84 -1.16
CA LEU A 118 13.38 13.94 -2.12
C LEU A 118 11.90 14.32 -2.21
N ASN A 119 11.50 14.98 -3.29
CA ASN A 119 10.14 15.51 -3.46
C ASN A 119 9.23 14.48 -4.10
N PHE A 120 7.96 14.43 -3.70
CA PHE A 120 6.96 13.62 -4.37
C PHE A 120 6.80 14.06 -5.82
N VAL A 121 6.74 13.07 -6.73
CA VAL A 121 6.56 13.30 -8.15
C VAL A 121 5.20 12.80 -8.61
N LYS A 122 4.91 11.53 -8.35
CA LYS A 122 3.68 10.86 -8.81
C LYS A 122 3.44 9.53 -8.12
N LEU A 123 2.21 9.06 -8.21
CA LEU A 123 1.86 7.66 -7.97
C LEU A 123 2.18 6.82 -9.21
N ILE A 124 2.67 5.61 -8.99
CA ILE A 124 2.98 4.62 -10.01
C ILE A 124 2.27 3.33 -9.66
N TYR A 125 1.40 2.86 -10.54
CA TYR A 125 0.84 1.53 -10.45
C TYR A 125 1.78 0.51 -11.11
N LYS A 126 2.11 -0.56 -10.40
CA LYS A 126 2.90 -1.67 -10.95
C LYS A 126 2.04 -2.93 -11.03
N LYS A 127 1.64 -3.28 -12.25
CA LYS A 127 0.82 -4.47 -12.54
C LYS A 127 1.41 -5.75 -11.94
N THR A 128 2.73 -5.95 -12.03
CA THR A 128 3.38 -7.20 -11.57
C THR A 128 3.25 -7.42 -10.06
N THR A 129 3.10 -6.37 -9.26
CA THR A 129 2.94 -6.48 -7.80
C THR A 129 1.53 -6.10 -7.35
N GLN A 130 0.66 -5.75 -8.29
CA GLN A 130 -0.66 -5.15 -8.05
C GLN A 130 -0.62 -4.05 -6.97
N ASN A 131 0.38 -3.17 -7.04
CA ASN A 131 0.62 -2.20 -5.96
C ASN A 131 0.88 -0.80 -6.49
N TYR A 132 0.52 0.18 -5.68
CA TYR A 132 0.81 1.59 -5.90
C TYR A 132 2.08 1.98 -5.15
N TYR A 133 2.94 2.73 -5.82
CA TYR A 133 4.16 3.29 -5.25
C TYR A 133 4.12 4.81 -5.39
N ARG A 134 4.62 5.50 -4.36
CA ARG A 134 4.93 6.92 -4.40
C ARG A 134 6.36 7.08 -4.90
N LEU A 135 6.52 7.74 -6.04
CA LEU A 135 7.85 8.08 -6.57
C LEU A 135 8.29 9.41 -5.97
N TYR A 136 9.46 9.38 -5.33
CA TYR A 136 10.15 10.57 -4.85
C TYR A 136 11.43 10.79 -5.65
N ARG A 137 11.74 12.04 -5.99
CA ARG A 137 12.92 12.39 -6.78
C ARG A 137 13.49 13.74 -6.37
N MET A 138 14.82 13.83 -6.41
CA MET A 138 15.59 15.06 -6.22
C MET A 138 15.90 15.68 -7.59
N PRO A 139 15.88 17.02 -7.72
CA PRO A 139 16.31 17.69 -8.94
C PRO A 139 17.74 17.30 -9.36
N LYS A 140 18.01 17.24 -10.67
CA LYS A 140 19.32 16.84 -11.21
C LYS A 140 20.46 17.73 -10.70
N GLU A 141 20.23 19.03 -10.57
CA GLU A 141 21.25 19.97 -10.11
C GLU A 141 21.62 19.75 -8.63
N GLU A 142 20.62 19.51 -7.78
CA GLU A 142 20.88 19.13 -6.38
C GLU A 142 21.61 17.78 -6.28
N ARG A 143 21.32 16.83 -7.17
CA ARG A 143 22.03 15.55 -7.22
C ARG A 143 23.53 15.72 -7.51
N LYS A 144 23.91 16.65 -8.40
CA LYS A 144 25.33 16.92 -8.67
C LYS A 144 26.05 17.40 -7.41
N SER A 145 25.40 18.26 -6.62
CA SER A 145 25.95 18.73 -5.33
C SER A 145 26.10 17.63 -4.27
N CYS A 146 25.39 16.50 -4.40
CA CYS A 146 25.51 15.38 -3.48
C CYS A 146 26.78 14.55 -3.68
N LEU A 147 27.46 14.63 -4.83
CA LEU A 147 28.66 13.82 -5.12
C LEU A 147 29.82 14.12 -4.15
N SER A 148 29.91 15.36 -3.66
CA SER A 148 30.90 15.80 -2.67
C SER A 148 30.38 15.77 -1.22
N CYS A 149 29.18 15.24 -0.99
CA CYS A 149 28.57 15.25 0.34
C CYS A 149 29.26 14.24 1.29
N PRO A 150 29.64 14.63 2.53
CA PRO A 150 30.29 13.74 3.49
C PRO A 150 29.40 12.55 3.90
N PHE A 151 28.08 12.71 3.78
CA PHE A 151 27.10 11.66 4.09
C PHE A 151 26.79 10.73 2.92
N PHE A 152 27.37 10.95 1.73
CA PHE A 152 26.93 10.30 0.47
C PHE A 152 26.89 8.77 0.55
N LYS A 153 27.93 8.12 1.09
CA LYS A 153 28.02 6.64 1.20
C LYS A 153 26.87 6.00 1.99
N LYS A 154 26.31 6.71 2.98
CA LYS A 154 25.21 6.24 3.82
C LYS A 154 23.87 6.93 3.50
N CYS A 155 23.85 7.87 2.55
CA CYS A 155 22.67 8.66 2.23
C CYS A 155 21.62 7.84 1.47
N ALA A 156 20.38 7.83 1.97
CA ALA A 156 19.24 7.25 1.26
C ALA A 156 18.97 7.93 -0.10
N PHE A 157 19.44 9.16 -0.30
CA PHE A 157 19.14 9.96 -1.49
C PHE A 157 20.27 9.90 -2.53
N SER A 158 21.31 9.09 -2.28
CA SER A 158 22.48 8.93 -3.16
C SER A 158 22.13 8.63 -4.61
N HIS A 159 21.03 7.89 -4.84
CA HIS A 159 20.56 7.52 -6.17
C HIS A 159 19.65 8.59 -6.81
N GLY A 160 19.28 9.64 -6.05
CA GLY A 160 18.46 10.76 -6.50
C GLY A 160 16.97 10.45 -6.69
N GLU A 161 16.57 9.18 -6.55
CA GLU A 161 15.17 8.77 -6.58
C GLU A 161 14.93 7.60 -5.65
N SER A 162 13.67 7.45 -5.23
CA SER A 162 13.22 6.31 -4.45
C SER A 162 11.73 6.07 -4.64
N ARG A 163 11.34 4.79 -4.57
CA ARG A 163 9.96 4.36 -4.62
C ARG A 163 9.59 3.81 -3.26
N ILE A 164 8.45 4.23 -2.76
CA ILE A 164 7.94 3.81 -1.46
C ILE A 164 6.51 3.30 -1.66
N ASN A 165 6.13 2.19 -1.04
CA ASN A 165 4.76 1.65 -1.12
C ASN A 165 3.73 2.72 -0.74
N ALA A 166 2.59 2.78 -1.41
CA ALA A 166 1.52 3.74 -1.09
C ALA A 166 0.58 3.21 0.00
N VAL A 167 1.12 2.60 1.06
CA VAL A 167 0.36 2.04 2.20
C VAL A 167 0.21 3.06 3.34
N PRO A 168 -0.82 2.96 4.20
CA PRO A 168 -0.99 3.82 5.37
C PRO A 168 0.02 3.60 6.49
N SER A 169 0.77 2.50 6.54
CA SER A 169 1.90 2.39 7.49
C SER A 169 2.93 3.50 7.27
N ILE A 170 3.00 4.06 6.07
CA ILE A 170 3.73 5.30 5.79
C ILE A 170 3.04 6.53 6.38
N ARG A 171 1.71 6.58 6.47
CA ARG A 171 0.99 7.65 7.22
C ARG A 171 1.33 7.66 8.71
N LEU A 172 1.64 6.50 9.32
CA LEU A 172 2.10 6.42 10.72
C LEU A 172 3.48 7.05 10.94
N PHE A 173 4.40 6.95 9.96
CA PHE A 173 5.68 7.67 10.00
C PHE A 173 5.57 9.15 9.62
N ILE A 174 4.45 9.55 9.03
CA ILE A 174 4.29 10.83 8.34
C ILE A 174 3.46 11.83 9.14
N GLY A 175 2.65 11.43 10.12
CA GLY A 175 1.79 12.39 10.82
C GLY A 175 0.75 12.97 9.86
N ILE A 176 -0.39 12.27 9.77
CA ILE A 176 -1.71 12.72 9.28
C ILE A 176 -1.73 14.03 8.47
N ASP A 177 -2.10 13.96 7.18
CA ASP A 177 -3.13 14.90 6.71
C ASP A 177 -4.02 14.39 5.56
N LYS A 178 -5.28 14.82 5.69
CA LYS A 178 -6.46 14.62 4.87
C LYS A 178 -6.31 15.38 3.55
N GLY A 179 -5.75 14.77 2.51
CA GLY A 179 -5.57 15.57 1.29
C GLY A 179 -5.09 14.88 0.03
N MET A 180 -5.19 13.55 -0.10
CA MET A 180 -4.86 12.91 -1.37
C MET A 180 -5.96 13.29 -2.38
N LYS A 181 -5.72 14.39 -3.10
CA LYS A 181 -6.62 14.96 -4.11
C LYS A 181 -7.13 13.83 -5.00
N ARG A 182 -8.46 13.72 -5.06
CA ARG A 182 -9.29 12.72 -5.77
C ARG A 182 -9.04 12.58 -7.28
N ARG A 183 -7.93 13.07 -7.84
CA ARG A 183 -7.77 13.21 -9.28
C ARG A 183 -6.75 12.23 -9.83
N HIS A 184 -7.29 11.33 -10.65
CA HIS A 184 -6.64 10.48 -11.64
C HIS A 184 -6.12 9.14 -11.13
N ILE A 185 -7.02 8.15 -11.08
CA ILE A 185 -6.85 6.79 -11.64
C ILE A 185 -8.28 6.20 -11.76
N ARG A 186 -8.65 5.73 -12.96
CA ARG A 186 -9.86 4.91 -13.17
C ARG A 186 -9.52 3.47 -12.78
N LEU A 187 -10.46 2.80 -12.09
CA LEU A 187 -10.48 1.34 -11.91
C LEU A 187 -10.40 0.64 -13.27
#